data_AF-A0A4V1B3D1-F1
#
_entry.id   AF-A0A4V1B3D1-F1
#
_cell.length_a   1.000
_cell.length_b   1.000
_cell.length_c   1.000
_cell.angle_alpha   90.00
_cell.angle_beta   90.00
_cell.angle_gamma   90.00
#
_symmetry.space_group_name_H-M   'P 1'
#
loop_
_entity.id
_entity.type
_entity.pdbx_description
1 polymer ?
#
loop_
_entity_poly.entity_id
_entity_poly.type
_entity_poly.pdbx_seq_one_letter_code
_entity_poly.pdbx_strand_id
1 'polypeptide(L)'
;MKKNRNIWRRVKVFSALTILLGSVGISSCNKEFANKLPEPYENDTLNINDGSKRVLYIILDGVKGNVVESIAPETLTLLTDRSIFTYDGLADDHRNQISLPTAWTNMMTGLDYTVSGVTGSDFSGFNNETSPSIFTRVKSEKKNVQTASFSTSAAFTDHLAIDATKKQTFANDVEVKNATIQELSSGTSSLVVAHLHAAELAANNDYTVENEAYVSAIHTIDQQIKEIMNALVNRSTFAKENWLVVVSSSKGGGVSGGASGSNIFDDPSRNAYIAFYNPKFNPQEFSKPDVSALPYVGTTPKYVGANNNATMDDPNVGNFGSDQNATIRFNIRWDYGGTYYPSFLTKRAAFNPGVVGWTFFNEGPTFGLNFSQTGQGNTQRLHTRAIADGKWHNITAVFYKEGNTRYVKVFCDGIPAPAGPLNITNVGNINTTSPLRLGSIGDANVNCMINDLAIYNVALPDAEVIAKSRVTPLTAENDPYHDNLVGYWPANEVTTDNKLYDITGKSAPFSLKGSINWTSFADISPNISPAISPAAFRAVPNTVDIPTMIYSWMNITVPQQWGLMGKYYVPSINLPRD
;
A
#
# COMPACT_ATOMS: atom_id res chain seq x y z
N MET A 1 46.47 -6.11 -67.56
CA MET A 1 45.65 -5.72 -66.39
C MET A 1 44.93 -6.98 -65.89
N LYS A 2 45.49 -7.84 -65.04
CA LYS A 2 45.86 -7.72 -63.61
C LYS A 2 44.69 -7.33 -62.69
N LYS A 3 43.91 -8.31 -62.24
CA LYS A 3 43.44 -8.52 -60.84
C LYS A 3 42.65 -9.83 -60.76
N ASN A 4 42.64 -10.46 -59.57
CA ASN A 4 41.83 -11.64 -59.16
C ASN A 4 42.42 -13.06 -59.27
N ARG A 5 43.63 -13.27 -58.76
CA ARG A 5 44.04 -14.56 -58.14
C ARG A 5 44.81 -14.25 -56.85
N ASN A 6 44.13 -13.99 -55.73
CA ASN A 6 44.76 -13.93 -54.39
C ASN A 6 43.80 -13.90 -53.17
N ILE A 7 42.59 -14.45 -53.24
CA ILE A 7 41.64 -14.46 -52.10
C ILE A 7 41.43 -15.86 -51.47
N TRP A 8 41.91 -16.94 -52.11
CA TRP A 8 41.62 -18.32 -51.65
C TRP A 8 42.71 -18.99 -50.79
N ARG A 9 43.75 -18.26 -50.36
CA ARG A 9 44.84 -18.82 -49.51
C ARG A 9 44.98 -18.21 -48.11
N ARG A 10 44.11 -17.27 -47.71
CA ARG A 10 44.08 -16.73 -46.33
C ARG A 10 42.97 -17.26 -45.43
N VAL A 11 42.07 -18.10 -45.95
CA VAL A 11 40.92 -18.63 -45.18
C VAL A 11 41.21 -19.98 -44.50
N LYS A 12 42.35 -20.63 -44.77
CA LYS A 12 42.68 -21.95 -44.17
C LYS A 12 43.72 -21.96 -43.05
N VAL A 13 44.26 -20.81 -42.64
CA VAL A 13 45.24 -20.73 -41.53
C VAL A 13 44.64 -20.09 -40.27
N PHE A 14 43.50 -19.40 -40.37
CA PHE A 14 42.80 -18.84 -39.21
C PHE A 14 41.81 -19.81 -38.54
N SER A 15 41.54 -20.97 -39.13
CA SER A 15 40.64 -21.98 -38.55
C SER A 15 41.35 -23.00 -37.66
N ALA A 16 42.68 -22.94 -37.54
CA ALA A 16 43.47 -23.87 -36.73
C ALA A 16 44.00 -23.26 -35.42
N LEU A 17 43.83 -21.95 -35.19
CA LEU A 17 44.24 -21.29 -33.94
C LEU A 17 43.07 -20.95 -33.00
N THR A 18 41.83 -21.17 -33.43
CA THR A 18 40.61 -20.93 -32.63
C THR A 18 40.06 -22.19 -31.96
N ILE A 19 40.70 -23.36 -32.15
CA ILE A 19 40.26 -24.65 -31.58
C ILE A 19 41.06 -25.04 -30.31
N LEU A 20 42.05 -24.23 -29.89
CA LEU A 20 42.88 -24.52 -28.70
C LEU A 20 42.75 -23.53 -27.53
N LEU A 21 41.71 -22.68 -27.54
CA LEU A 21 41.34 -21.78 -26.43
C LEU A 21 39.88 -21.96 -25.96
N GLY A 22 39.22 -23.05 -26.38
CA GLY A 22 37.82 -23.36 -26.08
C GLY A 22 37.62 -24.45 -25.02
N SER A 23 38.54 -24.59 -24.06
CA SER A 23 38.46 -25.68 -23.06
C SER A 23 38.90 -25.27 -21.65
N VAL A 24 38.69 -24.01 -21.26
CA VAL A 24 38.78 -23.61 -19.85
C VAL A 24 37.57 -22.74 -19.51
N GLY A 25 36.68 -23.29 -18.67
CA GLY A 25 35.80 -22.48 -17.84
C GLY A 25 34.34 -22.33 -18.26
N ILE A 26 33.60 -23.43 -18.49
CA ILE A 26 32.15 -23.43 -18.23
C ILE A 26 31.79 -24.72 -17.50
N SER A 27 32.24 -24.80 -16.24
CA SER A 27 31.56 -25.59 -15.21
C SER A 27 31.02 -24.61 -14.16
N SER A 28 30.19 -23.65 -14.59
CA SER A 28 29.19 -23.10 -13.67
C SER A 28 28.09 -24.13 -13.60
N CYS A 29 28.27 -25.08 -12.70
CA CYS A 29 27.24 -26.02 -12.34
C CYS A 29 26.25 -25.19 -11.50
N ASN A 30 25.14 -24.73 -12.08
CA ASN A 30 23.93 -24.33 -11.35
C ASN A 30 23.40 -25.56 -10.60
N LYS A 31 24.17 -26.04 -9.61
CA LYS A 31 23.69 -27.07 -8.71
C LYS A 31 22.65 -26.40 -7.85
N GLU A 32 21.43 -26.93 -7.88
CA GLU A 32 20.45 -26.70 -6.82
C GLU A 32 21.18 -26.74 -5.47
N PHE A 33 20.76 -25.90 -4.52
CA PHE A 33 21.16 -26.08 -3.13
C PHE A 33 20.98 -27.55 -2.79
N ALA A 34 22.08 -28.25 -2.43
CA ALA A 34 22.10 -29.70 -2.34
C ALA A 34 20.85 -30.17 -1.59
N ASN A 35 19.93 -30.83 -2.31
CA ASN A 35 18.66 -31.28 -1.77
C ASN A 35 18.90 -32.53 -0.92
N LYS A 36 19.54 -32.32 0.23
CA LYS A 36 19.68 -33.33 1.27
C LYS A 36 18.35 -33.37 2.01
N LEU A 37 17.36 -34.00 1.39
CA LEU A 37 16.16 -34.42 2.10
C LEU A 37 16.63 -35.23 3.33
N PRO A 38 16.14 -34.91 4.54
CA PRO A 38 16.35 -35.77 5.70
C PRO A 38 15.92 -37.20 5.35
N GLU A 39 16.63 -38.21 5.84
CA GLU A 39 16.13 -39.59 5.79
C GLU A 39 14.71 -39.64 6.36
N PRO A 40 13.82 -40.53 5.85
CA PRO A 40 12.44 -40.62 6.31
C PRO A 40 12.41 -40.74 7.84
N TYR A 41 11.73 -39.79 8.46
CA TYR A 41 11.57 -39.71 9.90
C TYR A 41 10.72 -40.90 10.35
N GLU A 42 11.16 -41.64 11.38
CA GLU A 42 10.34 -42.71 11.96
C GLU A 42 8.99 -42.15 12.39
N ASN A 43 7.93 -42.87 12.03
CA ASN A 43 6.55 -42.48 12.24
C ASN A 43 6.28 -42.18 13.72
N ASP A 44 6.05 -40.90 14.05
CA ASP A 44 5.91 -40.37 15.40
C ASP A 44 4.65 -40.93 16.09
N THR A 45 4.82 -42.06 16.75
CA THR A 45 3.81 -42.68 17.61
C THR A 45 4.20 -42.69 19.08
N LEU A 46 5.29 -42.02 19.48
CA LEU A 46 5.81 -42.10 20.85
C LEU A 46 6.47 -40.77 21.31
N ASN A 47 5.64 -39.76 21.59
CA ASN A 47 5.89 -38.60 22.47
C ASN A 47 7.35 -38.25 22.85
N ILE A 48 7.81 -37.13 22.26
CA ILE A 48 8.88 -36.19 22.70
C ILE A 48 10.32 -36.45 22.18
N ASN A 49 10.66 -35.81 21.04
CA ASN A 49 11.84 -34.92 20.85
C ASN A 49 11.70 -34.16 19.49
N ASP A 50 11.85 -32.83 19.49
CA ASP A 50 11.25 -31.86 18.56
C ASP A 50 11.68 -31.80 17.06
N GLY A 51 12.49 -32.72 16.54
CA GLY A 51 13.03 -32.62 15.16
C GLY A 51 13.61 -31.23 14.80
N SER A 52 14.20 -30.55 15.80
CA SER A 52 14.32 -29.10 15.98
C SER A 52 13.90 -28.22 14.81
N LYS A 53 12.66 -27.73 14.88
CA LYS A 53 12.15 -26.65 14.03
C LYS A 53 13.03 -25.42 14.26
N ARG A 54 13.72 -24.98 13.21
CA ARG A 54 14.63 -23.84 13.25
C ARG A 54 14.26 -22.82 12.19
N VAL A 55 14.68 -21.58 12.41
CA VAL A 55 14.42 -20.46 11.52
C VAL A 55 15.71 -19.67 11.29
N LEU A 56 16.04 -19.45 10.02
CA LEU A 56 16.99 -18.44 9.58
C LEU A 56 16.19 -17.33 8.92
N TYR A 57 16.28 -16.10 9.43
CA TYR A 57 15.56 -14.95 8.90
C TYR A 57 16.55 -13.88 8.44
N ILE A 58 16.60 -13.63 7.14
CA ILE A 58 17.48 -12.67 6.50
C ILE A 58 16.66 -11.45 6.09
N ILE A 59 16.97 -10.30 6.68
CA ILE A 59 16.32 -9.01 6.43
C ILE A 59 17.20 -8.18 5.50
N LEU A 60 16.60 -7.66 4.43
CA LEU A 60 17.27 -6.87 3.39
C LEU A 60 16.71 -5.43 3.39
N ASP A 61 17.47 -4.47 3.89
CA ASP A 61 17.03 -3.07 3.80
C ASP A 61 17.15 -2.53 2.39
N GLY A 62 16.07 -1.89 1.95
CA GLY A 62 16.03 -1.14 0.69
C GLY A 62 16.02 -2.01 -0.56
N VAL A 63 15.84 -3.32 -0.47
CA VAL A 63 15.75 -4.20 -1.65
C VAL A 63 14.31 -4.24 -2.16
N LYS A 64 14.04 -3.73 -3.36
CA LYS A 64 12.68 -3.77 -3.93
C LYS A 64 12.39 -5.08 -4.64
N GLY A 65 11.22 -5.66 -4.39
CA GLY A 65 10.82 -6.94 -4.99
C GLY A 65 10.79 -6.92 -6.51
N ASN A 66 10.23 -5.87 -7.12
CA ASN A 66 10.19 -5.75 -8.58
C ASN A 66 11.59 -5.58 -9.22
N VAL A 67 12.56 -5.04 -8.48
CA VAL A 67 13.96 -4.96 -8.92
C VAL A 67 14.61 -6.35 -8.86
N VAL A 68 14.39 -7.10 -7.78
CA VAL A 68 14.87 -8.49 -7.65
C VAL A 68 14.32 -9.35 -8.80
N GLU A 69 13.03 -9.22 -9.11
CA GLU A 69 12.40 -9.91 -10.24
C GLU A 69 13.10 -9.56 -11.57
N SER A 70 13.36 -8.27 -11.79
CA SER A 70 13.91 -7.76 -13.05
C SER A 70 15.37 -8.16 -13.29
N ILE A 71 16.21 -8.11 -12.24
CA ILE A 71 17.65 -8.39 -12.37
C ILE A 71 17.99 -9.86 -12.07
N ALA A 72 17.04 -10.62 -11.52
CA ALA A 72 17.13 -12.05 -11.20
C ALA A 72 18.48 -12.48 -10.56
N PRO A 73 18.81 -12.01 -9.33
CA PRO A 73 20.02 -12.45 -8.63
C PRO A 73 20.03 -13.98 -8.47
N GLU A 74 21.18 -14.61 -8.71
CA GLU A 74 21.32 -16.07 -8.83
C GLU A 74 20.72 -16.82 -7.64
N THR A 75 21.08 -16.43 -6.43
CA THR A 75 20.74 -17.15 -5.21
C THR A 75 19.29 -16.93 -4.81
N LEU A 76 18.82 -15.68 -4.85
CA LEU A 76 17.43 -15.34 -4.59
C LEU A 76 16.49 -16.05 -5.57
N THR A 77 16.87 -16.14 -6.84
CA THR A 77 16.13 -16.90 -7.85
C THR A 77 16.14 -18.40 -7.54
N LEU A 78 17.27 -18.99 -7.15
CA LEU A 78 17.31 -20.42 -6.78
C LEU A 78 16.45 -20.75 -5.55
N LEU A 79 16.26 -19.81 -4.63
CA LEU A 79 15.38 -20.04 -3.48
C LEU A 79 13.91 -20.17 -3.90
N THR A 80 13.47 -19.55 -4.99
CA THR A 80 12.05 -19.56 -5.38
C THR A 80 11.54 -20.96 -5.74
N ASP A 81 12.42 -21.84 -6.23
CA ASP A 81 12.10 -23.22 -6.62
C ASP A 81 11.56 -24.08 -5.46
N ARG A 82 11.82 -23.66 -4.22
CA ARG A 82 11.41 -24.35 -3.00
C ARG A 82 10.84 -23.38 -1.96
N SER A 83 10.14 -22.35 -2.44
CA SER A 83 9.56 -21.32 -1.58
C SER A 83 8.08 -21.06 -1.84
N ILE A 84 7.41 -20.59 -0.79
CA ILE A 84 6.30 -19.65 -0.97
C ILE A 84 6.93 -18.26 -1.12
N PHE A 85 6.68 -17.55 -2.22
CA PHE A 85 7.34 -16.28 -2.46
C PHE A 85 6.48 -15.26 -3.22
N THR A 86 6.92 -14.00 -3.17
CA THR A 86 6.36 -12.89 -3.94
C THR A 86 7.42 -11.81 -4.19
N TYR A 87 7.31 -11.16 -5.35
CA TYR A 87 8.01 -9.91 -5.67
C TYR A 87 7.14 -8.67 -5.43
N ASP A 88 5.85 -8.88 -5.14
CA ASP A 88 4.82 -7.86 -5.02
C ASP A 88 4.40 -7.58 -3.56
N GLY A 89 5.07 -8.19 -2.59
CA GLY A 89 4.75 -8.01 -1.17
C GLY A 89 4.84 -6.55 -0.73
N LEU A 90 4.18 -6.21 0.37
CA LEU A 90 4.15 -4.86 0.92
C LEU A 90 4.64 -4.82 2.36
N ALA A 91 5.31 -3.71 2.71
CA ALA A 91 5.73 -3.42 4.07
C ALA A 91 4.58 -2.97 4.99
N ASP A 92 3.59 -2.27 4.45
CA ASP A 92 2.25 -2.03 5.00
C ASP A 92 1.26 -1.67 3.87
N ASP A 93 -0.03 -1.59 4.18
CA ASP A 93 -1.11 -1.19 3.27
C ASP A 93 -1.59 0.26 3.44
N HIS A 94 -0.88 1.04 4.25
CA HIS A 94 -1.24 2.40 4.59
C HIS A 94 -0.54 3.40 3.66
N ARG A 95 -0.95 4.67 3.66
CA ARG A 95 -0.28 5.74 2.87
C ARG A 95 0.55 6.69 3.71
N ASN A 96 0.91 6.28 4.93
CA ASN A 96 1.83 7.01 5.79
C ASN A 96 3.23 7.08 5.18
N GLN A 97 4.05 7.98 5.70
CA GLN A 97 5.49 7.87 5.49
C GLN A 97 6.00 6.59 6.16
N ILE A 98 6.60 5.68 5.37
CA ILE A 98 7.22 4.47 5.91
C ILE A 98 8.71 4.71 6.10
N SER A 99 9.19 4.45 7.31
CA SER A 99 10.60 4.51 7.68
C SER A 99 11.16 3.10 7.89
N LEU A 100 12.49 2.98 8.03
CA LEU A 100 13.12 1.72 8.44
C LEU A 100 12.63 1.24 9.81
N PRO A 101 12.59 2.08 10.89
CA PRO A 101 12.00 1.68 12.16
C PRO A 101 10.57 1.15 12.08
N THR A 102 9.69 1.80 11.30
CA THR A 102 8.32 1.32 11.10
C THR A 102 8.32 -0.04 10.39
N ALA A 103 9.05 -0.17 9.28
CA ALA A 103 9.13 -1.39 8.49
C ALA A 103 9.71 -2.58 9.28
N TRP A 104 10.81 -2.36 10.02
CA TRP A 104 11.39 -3.36 10.91
C TRP A 104 10.40 -3.77 12.01
N THR A 105 9.66 -2.82 12.58
CA THR A 105 8.67 -3.13 13.62
C THR A 105 7.55 -4.00 13.07
N ASN A 106 7.02 -3.68 11.88
CA ASN A 106 5.99 -4.47 11.21
C ASN A 106 6.43 -5.93 11.03
N MET A 107 7.62 -6.13 10.46
CA MET A 107 8.14 -7.46 10.14
C MET A 107 8.63 -8.26 11.35
N MET A 108 8.93 -7.59 12.47
CA MET A 108 9.40 -8.21 13.70
C MET A 108 8.30 -8.42 14.74
N THR A 109 7.14 -7.78 14.62
CA THR A 109 6.02 -7.90 15.58
C THR A 109 4.76 -8.48 14.97
N GLY A 110 4.54 -8.28 13.67
CA GLY A 110 3.34 -8.71 12.94
C GLY A 110 2.17 -7.76 13.13
N LEU A 111 2.48 -6.52 13.53
CA LEU A 111 1.57 -5.43 13.84
C LEU A 111 2.01 -4.19 13.05
N ASP A 112 1.08 -3.42 12.51
CA ASP A 112 1.41 -2.16 11.83
C ASP A 112 1.68 -1.01 12.83
N TYR A 113 1.92 0.19 12.31
CA TYR A 113 2.19 1.37 13.12
C TYR A 113 1.00 1.81 14.01
N THR A 114 -0.24 1.45 13.64
CA THR A 114 -1.44 1.86 14.37
C THR A 114 -1.53 1.17 15.73
N VAL A 115 -0.94 -0.04 15.84
CA VAL A 115 -0.87 -0.79 17.09
C VAL A 115 0.51 -0.67 17.74
N SER A 116 1.59 -0.72 16.95
CA SER A 116 2.96 -0.68 17.50
C SER A 116 3.41 0.70 17.97
N GLY A 117 2.76 1.78 17.50
CA GLY A 117 3.07 3.17 17.85
C GLY A 117 4.28 3.75 17.11
N VAL A 118 4.89 3.02 16.18
CA VAL A 118 6.12 3.45 15.46
C VAL A 118 5.76 4.15 14.15
N THR A 119 5.61 5.47 14.20
CA THR A 119 5.16 6.30 13.05
C THR A 119 6.27 7.12 12.39
N GLY A 120 7.40 7.29 13.07
CA GLY A 120 8.48 8.18 12.65
C GLY A 120 9.75 7.44 12.24
N SER A 121 10.86 8.17 12.18
CA SER A 121 12.20 7.65 11.90
C SER A 121 12.94 7.14 13.14
N ASP A 122 12.23 6.91 14.25
CA ASP A 122 12.77 6.39 15.51
C ASP A 122 11.75 5.48 16.22
N PHE A 123 12.11 4.99 17.41
CA PHE A 123 11.30 4.08 18.23
C PHE A 123 10.60 4.79 19.40
N SER A 124 10.38 6.10 19.36
CA SER A 124 9.84 6.89 20.48
C SER A 124 8.45 6.44 20.96
N GLY A 125 7.62 5.86 20.08
CA GLY A 125 6.31 5.29 20.42
C GLY A 125 6.32 3.77 20.66
N PHE A 126 7.45 3.09 20.48
CA PHE A 126 7.51 1.63 20.55
C PHE A 126 7.47 1.13 21.99
N ASN A 127 6.58 0.18 22.26
CA ASN A 127 6.57 -0.57 23.52
C ASN A 127 6.59 -2.08 23.24
N ASN A 128 7.71 -2.71 23.55
CA ASN A 128 7.91 -4.15 23.33
C ASN A 128 7.10 -5.04 24.29
N GLU A 129 6.54 -4.51 25.38
CA GLU A 129 5.64 -5.29 26.24
C GLU A 129 4.25 -5.43 25.61
N THR A 130 3.75 -4.35 24.98
CA THR A 130 2.43 -4.34 24.32
C THR A 130 2.50 -4.84 22.88
N SER A 131 3.63 -4.63 22.20
CA SER A 131 3.90 -5.08 20.83
C SER A 131 5.18 -5.93 20.78
N PRO A 132 5.19 -7.11 21.42
CA PRO A 132 6.40 -7.91 21.55
C PRO A 132 6.92 -8.39 20.21
N SER A 133 8.23 -8.17 20.01
CA SER A 133 9.00 -8.71 18.89
C SER A 133 8.99 -10.24 18.85
N ILE A 134 9.37 -10.82 17.70
CA ILE A 134 9.57 -12.25 17.54
C ILE A 134 10.49 -12.81 18.63
N PHE A 135 11.59 -12.12 18.97
CA PHE A 135 12.51 -12.61 20.00
C PHE A 135 11.84 -12.71 21.37
N THR A 136 11.08 -11.67 21.76
CA THR A 136 10.34 -11.63 23.01
C THR A 136 9.28 -12.74 23.06
N ARG A 137 8.50 -12.92 21.99
CA ARG A 137 7.47 -13.99 21.94
C ARG A 137 8.08 -15.39 21.91
N VAL A 138 9.13 -15.61 21.14
CA VAL A 138 9.80 -16.93 21.09
C VAL A 138 10.35 -17.29 22.47
N LYS A 139 10.97 -16.33 23.16
CA LYS A 139 11.48 -16.51 24.53
C LYS A 139 10.38 -16.80 25.55
N SER A 140 9.21 -16.16 25.43
CA SER A 140 8.08 -16.41 26.34
C SER A 140 7.44 -17.78 26.14
N GLU A 141 7.35 -18.24 24.89
CA GLU A 141 6.62 -19.47 24.54
C GLU A 141 7.50 -20.74 24.56
N LYS A 142 8.82 -20.61 24.40
CA LYS A 142 9.75 -21.74 24.33
C LYS A 142 10.83 -21.63 25.41
N LYS A 143 10.70 -22.44 26.47
CA LYS A 143 11.70 -22.52 27.54
C LYS A 143 13.07 -22.92 26.99
N ASN A 144 14.13 -22.27 27.47
CA ASN A 144 15.52 -22.52 27.11
C ASN A 144 15.86 -22.34 25.62
N VAL A 145 14.98 -21.74 24.81
CA VAL A 145 15.28 -21.42 23.41
C VAL A 145 16.44 -20.43 23.34
N GLN A 146 17.37 -20.71 22.45
CA GLN A 146 18.46 -19.80 22.13
C GLN A 146 18.13 -19.09 20.82
N THR A 147 18.29 -17.77 20.81
CA THR A 147 18.04 -16.94 19.63
C THR A 147 19.22 -16.01 19.39
N ALA A 148 19.52 -15.73 18.12
CA ALA A 148 20.62 -14.87 17.72
C ALA A 148 20.15 -13.76 16.77
N SER A 149 20.70 -12.56 16.94
CA SER A 149 20.47 -11.40 16.06
C SER A 149 21.80 -10.73 15.70
N PHE A 150 22.07 -10.59 14.41
CA PHE A 150 23.23 -9.88 13.89
C PHE A 150 22.75 -8.80 12.94
N SER A 151 23.07 -7.54 13.25
CA SER A 151 22.47 -6.38 12.58
C SER A 151 23.51 -5.31 12.29
N THR A 152 23.31 -4.54 11.23
CA THR A 152 24.08 -3.32 10.95
C THR A 152 23.54 -2.07 11.65
N SER A 153 22.39 -2.18 12.32
CA SER A 153 21.69 -1.08 13.00
C SER A 153 21.60 -1.30 14.50
N ALA A 154 22.15 -0.36 15.29
CA ALA A 154 22.02 -0.34 16.74
C ALA A 154 20.56 -0.15 17.17
N ALA A 155 19.81 0.73 16.48
CA ALA A 155 18.40 0.95 16.77
C ALA A 155 17.57 -0.34 16.61
N PHE A 156 17.84 -1.13 15.57
CA PHE A 156 17.21 -2.45 15.41
C PHE A 156 17.56 -3.37 16.60
N THR A 157 18.86 -3.47 16.94
CA THR A 157 19.35 -4.35 18.01
C THR A 157 18.78 -3.99 19.38
N ASP A 158 18.75 -2.71 19.71
CA ASP A 158 18.41 -2.22 21.05
C ASP A 158 16.90 -2.27 21.31
N HIS A 159 16.08 -2.13 20.26
CA HIS A 159 14.61 -2.11 20.39
C HIS A 159 13.95 -3.44 20.00
N LEU A 160 14.32 -4.03 18.86
CA LEU A 160 13.62 -5.20 18.31
C LEU A 160 14.30 -6.53 18.64
N ALA A 161 15.61 -6.53 18.90
CA ALA A 161 16.36 -7.72 19.32
C ALA A 161 16.65 -7.77 20.82
N ILE A 162 15.92 -6.98 21.64
CA ILE A 162 16.21 -6.82 23.07
C ILE A 162 16.27 -8.15 23.83
N ASP A 163 15.39 -9.09 23.48
CA ASP A 163 15.29 -10.42 24.10
C ASP A 163 16.03 -11.54 23.34
N ALA A 164 16.77 -11.21 22.29
CA ALA A 164 17.64 -12.19 21.64
C ALA A 164 18.72 -12.66 22.62
N THR A 165 18.99 -13.97 22.66
CA THR A 165 19.98 -14.52 23.61
C THR A 165 21.40 -14.08 23.26
N LYS A 166 21.70 -14.03 21.96
CA LYS A 166 22.92 -13.44 21.40
C LYS A 166 22.50 -12.29 20.50
N LYS A 167 23.09 -11.11 20.68
CA LYS A 167 22.85 -9.99 19.79
C LYS A 167 24.10 -9.16 19.63
N GLN A 168 24.36 -8.72 18.41
CA GLN A 168 25.50 -7.86 18.12
C GLN A 168 25.20 -6.93 16.94
N THR A 169 25.61 -5.68 17.09
CA THR A 169 25.62 -4.69 16.03
C THR A 169 27.00 -4.65 15.38
N PHE A 170 27.02 -4.66 14.05
CA PHE A 170 28.22 -4.65 13.22
C PHE A 170 28.25 -3.43 12.31
N ALA A 171 29.42 -3.13 11.73
CA ALA A 171 29.60 -1.95 10.91
C ALA A 171 29.10 -2.13 9.46
N ASN A 172 29.01 -3.38 8.98
CA ASN A 172 28.67 -3.68 7.59
C ASN A 172 28.14 -5.11 7.41
N ASP A 173 27.56 -5.36 6.24
CA ASP A 173 26.96 -6.64 5.85
C ASP A 173 27.95 -7.81 5.85
N VAL A 174 29.25 -7.56 5.58
CA VAL A 174 30.27 -8.62 5.57
C VAL A 174 30.48 -9.20 6.97
N GLU A 175 30.52 -8.34 7.98
CA GLU A 175 30.62 -8.74 9.37
C GLU A 175 29.36 -9.46 9.86
N VAL A 176 28.17 -8.97 9.49
CA VAL A 176 26.89 -9.65 9.79
C VAL A 176 26.85 -11.05 9.18
N LYS A 177 27.23 -11.17 7.90
CA LYS A 177 27.34 -12.47 7.21
C LYS A 177 28.29 -13.41 7.94
N ASN A 178 29.49 -12.94 8.29
CA ASN A 178 30.49 -13.77 8.97
C ASN A 178 30.00 -14.28 10.34
N ALA A 179 29.37 -13.40 11.14
CA ALA A 179 28.77 -13.78 12.42
C ALA A 179 27.62 -14.77 12.26
N THR A 180 26.78 -14.59 11.23
CA THR A 180 25.69 -15.51 10.88
C THR A 180 26.23 -16.89 10.51
N ILE A 181 27.24 -16.95 9.63
CA ILE A 181 27.91 -18.21 9.26
C ILE A 181 28.50 -18.91 10.49
N GLN A 182 29.11 -18.16 11.41
CA GLN A 182 29.67 -18.71 12.63
C GLN A 182 28.59 -19.34 13.53
N GLU A 183 27.46 -18.65 13.72
CA GLU A 183 26.33 -19.16 14.50
C GLU A 183 25.66 -20.37 13.84
N LEU A 184 25.52 -20.39 12.51
CA LEU A 184 24.98 -21.56 11.80
C LEU A 184 25.93 -22.77 11.90
N SER A 185 27.23 -22.54 11.78
CA SER A 185 28.23 -23.61 11.77
C SER A 185 28.44 -24.27 13.15
N SER A 186 28.41 -23.48 14.23
CA SER A 186 28.78 -23.96 15.56
C SER A 186 27.82 -23.56 16.69
N GLY A 187 26.83 -22.72 16.41
CA GLY A 187 25.84 -22.27 17.37
C GLY A 187 24.69 -23.26 17.60
N THR A 188 23.87 -22.91 18.59
CA THR A 188 22.72 -23.69 19.05
C THR A 188 21.38 -22.99 18.83
N SER A 189 21.39 -21.75 18.33
CA SER A 189 20.19 -20.92 18.18
C SER A 189 19.13 -21.56 17.28
N SER A 190 17.88 -21.54 17.73
CA SER A 190 16.73 -22.04 16.97
C SER A 190 16.10 -20.96 16.09
N LEU A 191 16.37 -19.69 16.37
CA LEU A 191 16.07 -18.55 15.51
C LEU A 191 17.34 -17.72 15.35
N VAL A 192 17.76 -17.52 14.11
CA VAL A 192 18.90 -16.67 13.74
C VAL A 192 18.38 -15.59 12.80
N VAL A 193 18.55 -14.32 13.18
CA VAL A 193 18.20 -13.16 12.35
C VAL A 193 19.48 -12.48 11.88
N ALA A 194 19.60 -12.28 10.56
CA ALA A 194 20.67 -11.52 9.93
C ALA A 194 20.07 -10.31 9.22
N HIS A 195 20.53 -9.11 9.56
CA HIS A 195 20.02 -7.86 9.01
C HIS A 195 21.10 -7.13 8.22
N LEU A 196 20.85 -6.98 6.92
CA LEU A 196 21.76 -6.44 5.90
C LEU A 196 21.20 -5.14 5.32
N HIS A 197 22.05 -4.16 5.04
CA HIS A 197 21.62 -2.81 4.62
C HIS A 197 22.38 -2.17 3.46
N ALA A 198 23.33 -2.86 2.84
CA ALA A 198 24.17 -2.25 1.81
C ALA A 198 23.36 -1.73 0.60
N ALA A 199 22.23 -2.37 0.27
CA ALA A 199 21.35 -1.92 -0.81
C ALA A 199 20.66 -0.58 -0.49
N GLU A 200 20.12 -0.38 0.72
CA GLU A 200 19.58 0.91 1.15
C GLU A 200 20.63 2.04 1.04
N LEU A 201 21.86 1.78 1.47
CA LEU A 201 22.96 2.76 1.38
C LEU A 201 23.33 3.08 -0.08
N ALA A 202 23.44 2.04 -0.92
CA ALA A 202 23.83 2.18 -2.32
C ALA A 202 22.74 2.81 -3.19
N ALA A 203 21.46 2.66 -2.81
CA ALA A 203 20.34 3.29 -3.50
C ALA A 203 20.47 4.81 -3.52
N ASN A 204 20.87 5.43 -2.41
CA ASN A 204 20.97 6.89 -2.29
C ASN A 204 19.71 7.63 -2.81
N ASN A 205 18.53 7.15 -2.40
CA ASN A 205 17.19 7.55 -2.87
C ASN A 205 16.78 7.12 -4.28
N ASP A 206 17.63 6.43 -5.03
CA ASP A 206 17.33 5.85 -6.34
C ASP A 206 17.33 4.32 -6.28
N TYR A 207 16.13 3.73 -6.16
CA TYR A 207 15.90 2.29 -5.99
C TYR A 207 15.42 1.65 -7.30
N THR A 208 16.03 2.03 -8.42
CA THR A 208 15.65 1.59 -9.77
C THR A 208 16.70 0.66 -10.37
N VAL A 209 16.35 -0.05 -11.44
CA VAL A 209 17.28 -0.96 -12.13
C VAL A 209 18.37 -0.21 -12.89
N GLU A 210 18.15 1.09 -13.14
CA GLU A 210 19.10 1.99 -13.78
C GLU A 210 20.23 2.44 -12.83
N ASN A 211 20.05 2.32 -11.51
CA ASN A 211 21.10 2.60 -10.55
C ASN A 211 22.08 1.42 -10.43
N GLU A 212 23.20 1.50 -11.17
CA GLU A 212 24.24 0.47 -11.19
C GLU A 212 24.82 0.16 -9.80
N ALA A 213 24.98 1.17 -8.93
CA ALA A 213 25.50 0.97 -7.58
C ALA A 213 24.54 0.16 -6.71
N TYR A 214 23.24 0.44 -6.83
CA TYR A 214 22.18 -0.29 -6.15
C TYR A 214 22.06 -1.73 -6.64
N VAL A 215 22.04 -1.95 -7.96
CA VAL A 215 22.02 -3.29 -8.57
C VAL A 215 23.24 -4.11 -8.16
N SER A 216 24.44 -3.50 -8.16
CA SER A 216 25.68 -4.14 -7.71
C SER A 216 25.63 -4.52 -6.22
N ALA A 217 25.05 -3.67 -5.38
CA ALA A 217 24.85 -3.98 -3.96
C ALA A 217 23.89 -5.17 -3.77
N ILE A 218 22.80 -5.27 -4.54
CA ILE A 218 21.89 -6.43 -4.50
C ILE A 218 22.63 -7.71 -4.91
N HIS A 219 23.43 -7.69 -5.98
CA HIS A 219 24.23 -8.86 -6.37
C HIS A 219 25.28 -9.24 -5.31
N THR A 220 25.86 -8.26 -4.62
CA THR A 220 26.78 -8.53 -3.51
C THR A 220 26.06 -9.22 -2.35
N ILE A 221 24.89 -8.70 -1.95
CA ILE A 221 24.03 -9.32 -0.94
C ILE A 221 23.64 -10.75 -1.35
N ASP A 222 23.28 -10.98 -2.61
CA ASP A 222 22.95 -12.31 -3.14
C ASP A 222 24.10 -13.32 -2.94
N GLN A 223 25.35 -12.92 -3.21
CA GLN A 223 26.52 -13.76 -2.93
C GLN A 223 26.73 -14.00 -1.43
N GLN A 224 26.44 -13.01 -0.58
CA GLN A 224 26.50 -13.20 0.88
C GLN A 224 25.43 -14.19 1.37
N ILE A 225 24.22 -14.15 0.79
CA ILE A 225 23.15 -15.12 1.05
C ILE A 225 23.59 -16.51 0.61
N LYS A 226 24.26 -16.64 -0.55
CA LYS A 226 24.83 -17.92 -1.02
C LYS A 226 25.79 -18.53 0.00
N GLU A 227 26.70 -17.73 0.55
CA GLU A 227 27.63 -18.18 1.58
C GLU A 227 26.91 -18.60 2.89
N ILE A 228 25.90 -17.84 3.31
CA ILE A 228 25.07 -18.17 4.49
C ILE A 228 24.33 -19.50 4.27
N MET A 229 23.68 -19.68 3.12
CA MET A 229 22.97 -20.90 2.77
C MET A 229 23.92 -22.10 2.67
N ASN A 230 25.13 -21.91 2.14
CA ASN A 230 26.16 -22.94 2.12
C ASN A 230 26.59 -23.37 3.53
N ALA A 231 26.74 -22.42 4.46
CA ALA A 231 27.02 -22.74 5.86
C ALA A 231 25.88 -23.53 6.50
N LEU A 232 24.63 -23.13 6.24
CA LEU A 232 23.44 -23.82 6.74
C LEU A 232 23.39 -25.29 6.29
N VAL A 233 23.54 -25.57 4.99
CA VAL A 233 23.42 -26.96 4.47
C VAL A 233 24.63 -27.84 4.79
N ASN A 234 25.78 -27.24 5.11
CA ASN A 234 26.99 -27.96 5.53
C ASN A 234 27.09 -28.16 7.05
N ARG A 235 26.16 -27.60 7.81
CA ARG A 235 26.04 -27.83 9.25
C ARG A 235 25.88 -29.32 9.53
N SER A 236 26.67 -29.86 10.45
CA SER A 236 26.76 -31.30 10.72
C SER A 236 25.43 -31.92 11.20
N THR A 237 24.56 -31.13 11.80
CA THR A 237 23.24 -31.55 12.27
C THR A 237 22.10 -31.22 11.31
N PHE A 238 22.36 -30.61 10.14
CA PHE A 238 21.31 -30.14 9.21
C PHE A 238 20.27 -31.22 8.88
N ALA A 239 20.71 -32.46 8.63
CA ALA A 239 19.83 -33.58 8.31
C ALA A 239 18.85 -33.97 9.45
N LYS A 240 19.12 -33.55 10.69
CA LYS A 240 18.27 -33.79 11.87
C LYS A 240 17.39 -32.58 12.21
N GLU A 241 17.43 -31.55 11.39
CA GLU A 241 16.81 -30.26 11.65
C GLU A 241 15.84 -29.90 10.53
N ASN A 242 14.83 -29.10 10.87
CA ASN A 242 13.84 -28.67 9.92
C ASN A 242 13.80 -27.14 9.87
N TRP A 243 14.65 -26.58 9.01
CA TRP A 243 14.84 -25.14 8.85
C TRP A 243 13.80 -24.51 7.93
N LEU A 244 13.20 -23.41 8.38
CA LEU A 244 12.56 -22.42 7.52
C LEU A 244 13.58 -21.30 7.28
N VAL A 245 13.87 -20.99 6.02
CA VAL A 245 14.65 -19.79 5.68
C VAL A 245 13.67 -18.74 5.20
N VAL A 246 13.63 -17.60 5.89
CA VAL A 246 12.86 -16.43 5.49
C VAL A 246 13.83 -15.41 4.92
N VAL A 247 13.60 -14.95 3.70
CA VAL A 247 14.33 -13.81 3.13
C VAL A 247 13.31 -12.74 2.80
N SER A 248 13.45 -11.56 3.40
CA SER A 248 12.49 -10.48 3.20
C SER A 248 13.17 -9.13 3.11
N SER A 249 12.69 -8.29 2.21
CA SER A 249 12.94 -6.85 2.31
C SER A 249 12.27 -6.28 3.56
N SER A 250 12.88 -5.27 4.19
CA SER A 250 12.20 -4.53 5.26
C SER A 250 11.13 -3.61 4.67
N LYS A 251 11.56 -2.77 3.72
CA LYS A 251 10.72 -1.93 2.87
C LYS A 251 11.31 -1.86 1.46
N GLY A 252 10.57 -1.24 0.56
CA GLY A 252 11.10 -0.82 -0.71
C GLY A 252 11.94 0.45 -0.56
N GLY A 253 11.76 1.40 -1.48
CA GLY A 253 12.43 2.68 -1.41
C GLY A 253 11.79 3.75 -2.29
N GLY A 254 12.29 4.98 -2.18
CA GLY A 254 11.67 6.15 -2.80
C GLY A 254 10.62 6.81 -1.92
N VAL A 255 9.85 7.72 -2.51
CA VAL A 255 8.87 8.54 -1.79
C VAL A 255 7.63 7.71 -1.43
N SER A 256 7.20 7.82 -0.18
CA SER A 256 5.98 7.15 0.31
C SER A 256 4.70 7.80 -0.18
N GLY A 257 3.64 7.01 -0.27
CA GLY A 257 2.28 7.45 -0.64
C GLY A 257 1.90 7.09 -2.07
N GLY A 258 2.87 6.65 -2.89
CA GLY A 258 2.71 6.36 -4.30
C GLY A 258 2.40 7.59 -5.15
N ALA A 259 2.20 7.38 -6.45
CA ALA A 259 1.71 8.45 -7.32
C ALA A 259 0.25 8.79 -6.98
N SER A 260 -0.15 10.03 -7.26
CA SER A 260 -1.52 10.50 -7.02
C SER A 260 -2.55 9.57 -7.67
N GLY A 261 -3.35 8.92 -6.82
CA GLY A 261 -4.40 8.01 -7.28
C GLY A 261 -3.91 6.66 -7.81
N SER A 262 -2.65 6.30 -7.61
CA SER A 262 -2.12 4.95 -7.86
C SER A 262 -2.59 3.98 -6.78
N ASN A 263 -2.54 2.68 -7.05
CA ASN A 263 -2.76 1.68 -6.02
C ASN A 263 -1.57 1.68 -5.03
N ILE A 264 -1.72 1.12 -3.83
CA ILE A 264 -0.60 0.97 -2.89
C ILE A 264 0.47 0.01 -3.41
N PHE A 265 0.10 -0.97 -4.25
CA PHE A 265 1.07 -1.80 -4.97
C PHE A 265 1.92 -1.02 -5.99
N ASP A 266 1.55 0.23 -6.28
CA ASP A 266 2.34 1.16 -7.09
C ASP A 266 3.17 2.13 -6.22
N ASP A 267 3.09 2.03 -4.88
CA ASP A 267 3.94 2.80 -3.97
C ASP A 267 5.33 2.14 -3.87
N PRO A 268 6.38 2.75 -4.46
CA PRO A 268 7.69 2.13 -4.52
C PRO A 268 8.33 1.98 -3.13
N SER A 269 7.90 2.78 -2.13
CA SER A 269 8.51 2.74 -0.79
C SER A 269 8.13 1.48 0.00
N ARG A 270 7.08 0.77 -0.41
CA ARG A 270 6.53 -0.39 0.30
C ARG A 270 6.83 -1.72 -0.34
N ASN A 271 7.14 -1.74 -1.64
CA ASN A 271 7.35 -2.98 -2.36
C ASN A 271 8.50 -3.80 -1.76
N ALA A 272 8.18 -5.01 -1.34
CA ALA A 272 9.07 -5.94 -0.64
C ALA A 272 9.13 -7.29 -1.37
N TYR A 273 10.35 -7.83 -1.51
CA TYR A 273 10.54 -9.24 -1.83
C TYR A 273 10.32 -10.05 -0.56
N ILE A 274 9.58 -11.16 -0.62
CA ILE A 274 9.40 -12.06 0.52
C ILE A 274 9.44 -13.50 0.02
N ALA A 275 10.27 -14.33 0.64
CA ALA A 275 10.36 -15.76 0.37
C ALA A 275 10.46 -16.57 1.67
N PHE A 276 9.63 -17.62 1.75
CA PHE A 276 9.63 -18.65 2.78
C PHE A 276 10.14 -19.97 2.17
N TYR A 277 11.43 -20.23 2.32
CA TYR A 277 12.12 -21.38 1.74
C TYR A 277 12.19 -22.57 2.70
N ASN A 278 11.90 -23.75 2.16
CA ASN A 278 12.28 -25.02 2.77
C ASN A 278 12.48 -26.06 1.65
N PRO A 279 13.52 -26.91 1.69
CA PRO A 279 13.80 -27.87 0.60
C PRO A 279 12.65 -28.85 0.29
N LYS A 280 11.67 -29.01 1.20
CA LYS A 280 10.49 -29.87 1.02
C LYS A 280 9.32 -29.16 0.34
N PHE A 281 9.35 -27.83 0.21
CA PHE A 281 8.27 -27.10 -0.41
C PHE A 281 8.26 -27.29 -1.93
N ASN A 282 7.07 -27.21 -2.50
CA ASN A 282 6.88 -26.92 -3.92
C ASN A 282 6.89 -25.40 -4.10
N PRO A 283 7.32 -24.89 -5.27
CA PRO A 283 7.28 -23.46 -5.55
C PRO A 283 5.84 -22.97 -5.57
N GLN A 284 5.57 -21.87 -4.86
CA GLN A 284 4.29 -21.19 -4.80
C GLN A 284 4.50 -19.69 -4.90
N GLU A 285 4.35 -19.16 -6.11
CA GLU A 285 4.40 -17.72 -6.36
C GLU A 285 3.05 -17.07 -6.09
N PHE A 286 3.08 -15.92 -5.43
CA PHE A 286 1.93 -15.03 -5.25
C PHE A 286 2.25 -13.69 -5.90
N SER A 287 1.54 -13.34 -6.96
CA SER A 287 1.62 -12.01 -7.58
C SER A 287 0.48 -11.13 -7.09
N LYS A 288 0.66 -9.81 -7.13
CA LYS A 288 -0.41 -8.87 -6.76
C LYS A 288 -1.69 -9.15 -7.55
N PRO A 289 -2.87 -9.00 -6.94
CA PRO A 289 -4.12 -9.08 -7.67
C PRO A 289 -4.16 -8.00 -8.76
N ASP A 290 -4.95 -8.21 -9.81
CA ASP A 290 -5.19 -7.18 -10.82
C ASP A 290 -5.78 -5.93 -10.14
N VAL A 291 -4.93 -4.93 -9.95
CA VAL A 291 -5.27 -3.68 -9.26
C VAL A 291 -6.35 -2.90 -9.99
N SER A 292 -6.53 -3.15 -11.30
CA SER A 292 -7.61 -2.54 -12.10
C SER A 292 -8.98 -3.19 -11.86
N ALA A 293 -9.01 -4.35 -11.19
CA ALA A 293 -10.21 -5.10 -10.85
C ALA A 293 -10.60 -5.04 -9.37
N LEU A 294 -9.86 -4.29 -8.52
CA LEU A 294 -10.19 -4.15 -7.11
C LEU A 294 -11.42 -3.24 -6.92
N PRO A 295 -12.51 -3.72 -6.30
CA PRO A 295 -13.71 -2.93 -6.14
C PRO A 295 -13.55 -1.86 -5.05
N TYR A 296 -14.13 -0.68 -5.27
CA TYR A 296 -14.50 0.24 -4.20
C TYR A 296 -15.70 -0.33 -3.47
N VAL A 297 -15.51 -0.67 -2.20
CA VAL A 297 -16.51 -1.33 -1.36
C VAL A 297 -16.97 -0.37 -0.27
N GLY A 298 -18.27 -0.31 -0.02
CA GLY A 298 -18.83 0.50 1.04
C GLY A 298 -20.34 0.36 1.14
N THR A 299 -20.93 1.14 2.03
CA THR A 299 -22.38 1.29 2.16
C THR A 299 -22.71 2.76 2.32
N THR A 300 -23.69 3.27 1.57
CA THR A 300 -24.03 4.70 1.60
C THR A 300 -25.50 4.93 1.22
N PRO A 301 -26.11 6.08 1.55
CA PRO A 301 -27.47 6.37 1.15
C PRO A 301 -27.58 6.58 -0.36
N LYS A 302 -28.58 5.97 -0.97
CA LYS A 302 -28.95 6.21 -2.37
C LYS A 302 -30.16 7.13 -2.44
N TYR A 303 -30.01 8.24 -3.17
CA TYR A 303 -31.07 9.20 -3.44
C TYR A 303 -31.68 8.89 -4.80
N VAL A 304 -32.98 8.55 -4.81
CA VAL A 304 -33.73 8.22 -6.04
C VAL A 304 -35.03 9.01 -6.07
N GLY A 305 -35.32 9.72 -7.16
CA GLY A 305 -36.57 10.46 -7.31
C GLY A 305 -36.61 11.83 -6.61
N ALA A 306 -37.77 12.47 -6.67
CA ALA A 306 -38.02 13.78 -6.08
C ALA A 306 -38.11 13.71 -4.54
N ASN A 307 -37.78 14.82 -3.88
CA ASN A 307 -37.87 15.03 -2.43
C ASN A 307 -37.09 14.04 -1.53
N ASN A 308 -36.24 13.19 -2.11
CA ASN A 308 -35.30 12.33 -1.38
C ASN A 308 -33.95 13.05 -1.25
N ASN A 309 -33.62 13.47 -0.02
CA ASN A 309 -32.39 14.21 0.28
C ASN A 309 -31.93 14.05 1.73
N ALA A 310 -30.68 14.40 2.00
CA ALA A 310 -30.19 14.67 3.35
C ALA A 310 -30.10 16.19 3.52
N THR A 311 -30.63 16.73 4.61
CA THR A 311 -30.63 18.18 4.89
C THR A 311 -29.83 18.48 6.15
N MET A 312 -28.96 19.48 6.10
CA MET A 312 -28.22 19.96 7.27
C MET A 312 -29.06 20.95 8.09
N ASP A 313 -29.07 20.78 9.40
CA ASP A 313 -29.87 21.62 10.29
C ASP A 313 -29.19 22.98 10.60
N ASP A 314 -27.87 23.10 10.39
CA ASP A 314 -27.16 24.39 10.42
C ASP A 314 -27.23 25.09 9.04
N PRO A 315 -27.92 26.24 8.93
CA PRO A 315 -28.05 26.96 7.66
C PRO A 315 -26.77 27.69 7.23
N ASN A 316 -25.71 27.75 8.05
CA ASN A 316 -24.50 28.50 7.75
C ASN A 316 -23.45 27.69 7.00
N VAL A 317 -23.42 26.37 7.13
CA VAL A 317 -22.45 25.53 6.44
C VAL A 317 -22.65 25.61 4.93
N GLY A 318 -21.58 25.90 4.19
CA GLY A 318 -21.63 26.10 2.73
C GLY A 318 -22.03 27.52 2.29
N ASN A 319 -22.27 28.45 3.22
CA ASN A 319 -22.32 29.88 2.91
C ASN A 319 -20.88 30.41 2.75
N PHE A 320 -20.55 30.94 1.57
CA PHE A 320 -19.19 31.41 1.24
C PHE A 320 -19.10 32.92 1.01
N GLY A 321 -20.11 33.67 1.41
CA GLY A 321 -20.16 35.12 1.29
C GLY A 321 -19.92 35.64 -0.13
N SER A 322 -19.33 36.82 -0.24
CA SER A 322 -18.91 37.44 -1.49
C SER A 322 -17.44 37.21 -1.85
N ASP A 323 -16.64 36.66 -0.94
CA ASP A 323 -15.18 36.68 -1.03
C ASP A 323 -14.46 35.52 -0.33
N GLN A 324 -15.16 34.62 0.35
CA GLN A 324 -14.53 33.54 1.09
C GLN A 324 -13.83 32.54 0.17
N ASN A 325 -12.60 32.18 0.54
CA ASN A 325 -11.88 31.04 -0.01
C ASN A 325 -12.43 29.75 0.63
N ALA A 326 -12.72 28.74 -0.18
CA ALA A 326 -13.29 27.49 0.28
C ALA A 326 -13.02 26.38 -0.72
N THR A 327 -13.09 25.14 -0.25
CA THR A 327 -13.07 23.96 -1.12
C THR A 327 -14.18 23.02 -0.73
N ILE A 328 -14.93 22.52 -1.70
CA ILE A 328 -15.90 21.44 -1.52
C ILE A 328 -15.37 20.24 -2.28
N ARG A 329 -15.29 19.07 -1.64
CA ARG A 329 -14.97 17.79 -2.27
C ARG A 329 -15.98 16.73 -1.85
N PHE A 330 -16.38 15.87 -2.77
CA PHE A 330 -17.22 14.70 -2.48
C PHE A 330 -17.08 13.65 -3.56
N ASN A 331 -17.48 12.43 -3.23
CA ASN A 331 -17.55 11.33 -4.16
C ASN A 331 -19.02 11.13 -4.58
N ILE A 332 -19.24 10.81 -5.86
CA ILE A 332 -20.57 10.58 -6.42
C ILE A 332 -20.56 9.38 -7.36
N ARG A 333 -21.60 8.57 -7.30
CA ARG A 333 -21.95 7.62 -8.36
C ARG A 333 -23.33 7.96 -8.86
N TRP A 334 -23.46 8.10 -10.18
CA TRP A 334 -24.74 8.32 -10.84
C TRP A 334 -25.07 7.12 -11.71
N ASP A 335 -26.19 6.48 -11.41
CA ASP A 335 -26.61 5.28 -12.14
C ASP A 335 -27.15 5.69 -13.51
N TYR A 336 -26.76 4.94 -14.54
CA TYR A 336 -26.98 5.18 -15.98
C TYR A 336 -28.26 5.99 -16.32
N GLY A 337 -28.15 6.91 -17.30
CA GLY A 337 -29.30 7.70 -17.78
C GLY A 337 -29.37 9.10 -17.18
N GLY A 338 -28.30 9.89 -17.36
CA GLY A 338 -28.25 11.28 -16.94
C GLY A 338 -29.41 12.11 -17.50
N THR A 339 -29.97 12.97 -16.65
CA THR A 339 -31.06 13.89 -17.01
C THR A 339 -30.55 15.32 -16.99
N TYR A 340 -31.34 16.27 -17.50
CA TYR A 340 -30.95 17.66 -17.53
C TYR A 340 -31.48 18.38 -16.30
N TYR A 341 -30.56 19.01 -15.55
CA TYR A 341 -30.81 19.87 -14.40
C TYR A 341 -31.25 19.25 -13.06
N PRO A 342 -31.18 17.92 -12.79
CA PRO A 342 -31.41 17.47 -11.41
C PRO A 342 -30.24 17.92 -10.52
N SER A 343 -30.59 18.60 -9.43
CA SER A 343 -29.63 19.07 -8.42
C SER A 343 -29.31 17.93 -7.46
N PHE A 344 -28.04 17.75 -7.09
CA PHE A 344 -27.62 16.64 -6.22
C PHE A 344 -26.75 17.06 -5.03
N LEU A 345 -26.17 18.26 -5.04
CA LEU A 345 -25.55 18.89 -3.87
C LEU A 345 -25.82 20.39 -3.94
N THR A 346 -26.52 20.94 -2.96
CA THR A 346 -27.08 22.30 -3.06
C THR A 346 -27.01 23.10 -1.78
N LYS A 347 -26.81 24.41 -1.93
CA LYS A 347 -27.03 25.42 -0.90
C LYS A 347 -27.92 26.51 -1.48
N ARG A 348 -29.15 26.13 -1.83
CA ARG A 348 -30.14 26.99 -2.52
C ARG A 348 -31.56 26.50 -2.25
N ALA A 349 -32.55 27.39 -2.38
CA ALA A 349 -33.97 27.03 -2.15
C ALA A 349 -34.58 26.26 -3.33
N ALA A 350 -34.26 26.68 -4.56
CA ALA A 350 -34.72 26.10 -5.82
C ALA A 350 -33.73 26.45 -6.94
N PHE A 351 -33.68 25.63 -8.00
CA PHE A 351 -32.77 25.83 -9.13
C PHE A 351 -33.39 26.77 -10.18
N ASN A 352 -33.80 27.98 -9.75
CA ASN A 352 -34.42 29.00 -10.60
C ASN A 352 -33.58 30.28 -10.59
N PRO A 353 -33.36 30.95 -11.74
CA PRO A 353 -32.71 32.26 -11.78
C PRO A 353 -33.30 33.23 -10.74
N GLY A 354 -32.48 34.08 -10.13
CA GLY A 354 -32.92 35.00 -9.07
C GLY A 354 -32.89 34.40 -7.67
N VAL A 355 -32.80 33.07 -7.52
CA VAL A 355 -32.70 32.44 -6.19
C VAL A 355 -31.25 32.38 -5.75
N VAL A 356 -30.92 33.02 -4.62
CA VAL A 356 -29.55 33.13 -4.11
C VAL A 356 -29.00 31.77 -3.66
N GLY A 357 -27.78 31.46 -4.09
CA GLY A 357 -27.03 30.29 -3.64
C GLY A 357 -26.27 29.58 -4.76
N TRP A 358 -25.84 28.36 -4.48
CA TRP A 358 -25.11 27.52 -5.43
C TRP A 358 -25.67 26.09 -5.49
N THR A 359 -25.41 25.39 -6.59
CA THR A 359 -25.96 24.05 -6.85
C THR A 359 -25.10 23.27 -7.83
N PHE A 360 -24.68 22.07 -7.45
CA PHE A 360 -24.24 21.05 -8.39
C PHE A 360 -25.43 20.32 -8.99
N PHE A 361 -25.37 20.11 -10.31
CA PHE A 361 -26.46 19.52 -11.08
C PHE A 361 -25.93 18.63 -12.21
N ASN A 362 -26.73 17.67 -12.64
CA ASN A 362 -26.44 16.81 -13.78
C ASN A 362 -26.78 17.55 -15.10
N GLU A 363 -25.91 17.42 -16.10
CA GLU A 363 -26.06 18.03 -17.43
C GLU A 363 -25.89 16.91 -18.47
N GLY A 364 -26.99 16.17 -18.72
CA GLY A 364 -26.92 14.96 -19.54
C GLY A 364 -25.93 13.96 -18.92
N PRO A 365 -24.90 13.46 -19.64
CA PRO A 365 -23.95 12.54 -19.05
C PRO A 365 -22.98 13.20 -18.06
N THR A 366 -22.88 14.53 -18.01
CA THR A 366 -21.89 15.28 -17.24
C THR A 366 -22.53 16.05 -16.07
N PHE A 367 -21.85 17.07 -15.55
CA PHE A 367 -22.37 17.90 -14.47
C PHE A 367 -21.90 19.35 -14.61
N GLY A 368 -22.52 20.22 -13.82
CA GLY A 368 -22.08 21.59 -13.66
C GLY A 368 -22.25 22.10 -12.23
N LEU A 369 -21.61 23.24 -11.95
CA LEU A 369 -21.82 24.05 -10.77
C LEU A 369 -22.47 25.37 -11.19
N ASN A 370 -23.64 25.65 -10.62
CA ASN A 370 -24.46 26.82 -10.93
C ASN A 370 -24.56 27.77 -9.73
N PHE A 371 -24.64 29.06 -10.03
CA PHE A 371 -24.84 30.15 -9.09
C PHE A 371 -25.93 31.10 -9.59
N SER A 372 -26.63 31.74 -8.65
CA SER A 372 -27.46 32.90 -8.96
C SER A 372 -27.60 33.82 -7.75
N GLN A 373 -28.19 34.99 -8.01
CA GLN A 373 -28.40 36.09 -7.08
C GLN A 373 -29.74 36.76 -7.37
N THR A 374 -30.32 37.44 -6.37
CA THR A 374 -31.54 38.24 -6.52
C THR A 374 -31.43 39.18 -7.71
N GLY A 375 -32.37 39.08 -8.64
CA GLY A 375 -32.41 39.92 -9.85
C GLY A 375 -31.37 39.58 -10.92
N GLN A 376 -30.58 38.51 -10.75
CA GLN A 376 -29.60 38.05 -11.74
C GLN A 376 -30.00 36.73 -12.40
N GLY A 377 -29.43 36.49 -13.58
CA GLY A 377 -29.51 35.20 -14.27
C GLY A 377 -28.69 34.09 -13.59
N ASN A 378 -28.61 32.95 -14.27
CA ASN A 378 -27.76 31.85 -13.85
C ASN A 378 -26.33 32.05 -14.39
N THR A 379 -25.33 31.81 -13.54
CA THR A 379 -23.90 31.78 -13.88
C THR A 379 -23.37 30.38 -13.58
N GLN A 380 -22.69 29.72 -14.51
CA GLN A 380 -22.33 28.31 -14.32
C GLN A 380 -21.01 27.89 -14.93
N ARG A 381 -20.41 26.85 -14.34
CA ARG A 381 -19.26 26.12 -14.87
C ARG A 381 -19.64 24.68 -15.11
N LEU A 382 -19.70 24.29 -16.39
CA LEU A 382 -19.90 22.91 -16.80
C LEU A 382 -18.57 22.15 -16.81
N HIS A 383 -18.64 20.86 -16.54
CA HIS A 383 -17.58 19.90 -16.78
C HIS A 383 -17.95 19.01 -17.97
N THR A 384 -16.96 18.53 -18.72
CA THR A 384 -17.18 17.70 -19.93
C THR A 384 -17.03 16.20 -19.69
N ARG A 385 -16.35 15.81 -18.61
CA ARG A 385 -16.24 14.40 -18.18
C ARG A 385 -17.60 13.87 -17.73
N ALA A 386 -17.96 12.69 -18.24
CA ALA A 386 -19.18 12.01 -17.85
C ALA A 386 -19.09 11.50 -16.41
N ILE A 387 -20.20 11.61 -15.67
CA ILE A 387 -20.37 11.05 -14.32
C ILE A 387 -21.59 10.11 -14.23
N ALA A 388 -22.48 10.16 -15.23
CA ALA A 388 -23.67 9.29 -15.32
C ALA A 388 -23.36 8.00 -16.10
N ASP A 389 -22.30 7.32 -15.71
CA ASP A 389 -21.79 6.09 -16.36
C ASP A 389 -21.81 4.87 -15.42
N GLY A 390 -22.40 4.99 -14.24
CA GLY A 390 -22.44 3.94 -13.22
C GLY A 390 -21.12 3.73 -12.47
N LYS A 391 -20.15 4.63 -12.62
CA LYS A 391 -18.88 4.59 -11.86
C LYS A 391 -18.86 5.66 -10.78
N TRP A 392 -17.99 5.46 -9.81
CA TRP A 392 -17.70 6.44 -8.77
C TRP A 392 -16.74 7.50 -9.29
N HIS A 393 -17.04 8.77 -9.05
CA HIS A 393 -16.22 9.92 -9.42
C HIS A 393 -15.97 10.81 -8.22
N ASN A 394 -14.84 11.51 -8.23
CA ASN A 394 -14.60 12.58 -7.27
C ASN A 394 -14.84 13.94 -7.92
N ILE A 395 -15.64 14.78 -7.26
CA ILE A 395 -15.89 16.15 -7.69
C ILE A 395 -15.32 17.10 -6.64
N THR A 396 -14.54 18.09 -7.09
CA THR A 396 -14.01 19.15 -6.24
C THR A 396 -14.31 20.52 -6.84
N ALA A 397 -14.76 21.48 -6.03
CA ALA A 397 -14.84 22.89 -6.38
C ALA A 397 -13.99 23.75 -5.45
N VAL A 398 -13.14 24.60 -6.02
CA VAL A 398 -12.23 25.49 -5.29
C VAL A 398 -12.63 26.93 -5.54
N PHE A 399 -13.06 27.63 -4.49
CA PHE A 399 -13.37 29.06 -4.47
C PHE A 399 -12.15 29.83 -4.02
N TYR A 400 -11.69 30.79 -4.81
CA TYR A 400 -10.52 31.59 -4.48
C TYR A 400 -10.60 33.01 -5.03
N LYS A 401 -9.77 33.91 -4.49
CA LYS A 401 -9.55 35.25 -5.02
C LYS A 401 -8.19 35.40 -5.66
N GLU A 402 -8.16 36.15 -6.75
CA GLU A 402 -6.95 36.65 -7.38
C GLU A 402 -7.09 38.17 -7.54
N GLY A 403 -6.41 38.91 -6.67
CA GLY A 403 -6.68 40.34 -6.48
C GLY A 403 -8.14 40.60 -6.07
N ASN A 404 -8.84 41.42 -6.85
CA ASN A 404 -10.26 41.74 -6.64
C ASN A 404 -11.22 40.78 -7.35
N THR A 405 -10.71 39.85 -8.15
CA THR A 405 -11.54 38.92 -8.91
C THR A 405 -11.75 37.64 -8.12
N ARG A 406 -13.01 37.20 -8.01
CA ARG A 406 -13.39 35.93 -7.40
C ARG A 406 -13.61 34.87 -8.46
N TYR A 407 -12.99 33.73 -8.28
CA TYR A 407 -13.09 32.59 -9.17
C TYR A 407 -13.59 31.33 -8.47
N VAL A 408 -14.13 30.43 -9.27
CA VAL A 408 -14.31 29.02 -8.90
C VAL A 408 -13.71 28.11 -9.97
N LYS A 409 -12.90 27.13 -9.56
CA LYS A 409 -12.47 26.01 -10.40
C LYS A 409 -13.28 24.77 -10.03
N VAL A 410 -13.57 23.92 -11.01
CA VAL A 410 -14.24 22.63 -10.81
C VAL A 410 -13.35 21.53 -11.39
N PHE A 411 -13.20 20.44 -10.64
CA PHE A 411 -12.43 19.27 -11.01
C PHE A 411 -13.33 18.03 -11.00
N CYS A 412 -13.06 17.09 -11.90
CA CYS A 412 -13.61 15.74 -11.88
C CYS A 412 -12.45 14.74 -11.97
N ASP A 413 -12.32 13.87 -10.97
CA ASP A 413 -11.25 12.87 -10.86
C ASP A 413 -9.85 13.50 -10.95
N GLY A 414 -9.69 14.68 -10.33
CA GLY A 414 -8.44 15.46 -10.36
C GLY A 414 -8.23 16.25 -11.66
N ILE A 415 -9.08 16.11 -12.66
CA ILE A 415 -8.95 16.82 -13.94
C ILE A 415 -9.77 18.12 -13.88
N PRO A 416 -9.17 19.31 -14.14
CA PRO A 416 -9.92 20.56 -14.14
C PRO A 416 -10.88 20.66 -15.34
N ALA A 417 -11.98 21.39 -15.14
CA ALA A 417 -12.92 21.72 -16.21
C ALA A 417 -12.19 22.39 -17.38
N PRO A 418 -12.35 21.92 -18.64
CA PRO A 418 -11.59 22.45 -19.78
C PRO A 418 -11.77 23.94 -20.04
N ALA A 419 -12.92 24.50 -19.67
CA ALA A 419 -13.20 25.92 -19.81
C ALA A 419 -12.55 26.82 -18.73
N GLY A 420 -11.70 26.23 -17.87
CA GLY A 420 -10.94 26.92 -16.84
C GLY A 420 -11.78 27.48 -15.69
N PRO A 421 -11.17 28.33 -14.83
CA PRO A 421 -11.88 29.00 -13.74
C PRO A 421 -13.08 29.82 -14.25
N LEU A 422 -14.16 29.87 -13.47
CA LEU A 422 -15.30 30.75 -13.72
C LEU A 422 -15.19 32.00 -12.85
N ASN A 423 -15.23 33.18 -13.46
CA ASN A 423 -15.33 34.44 -12.73
C ASN A 423 -16.74 34.59 -12.15
N ILE A 424 -16.85 34.63 -10.82
CA ILE A 424 -18.10 34.77 -10.08
C ILE A 424 -18.19 36.10 -9.32
N THR A 425 -17.30 37.06 -9.61
CA THR A 425 -17.25 38.36 -8.94
C THR A 425 -18.61 39.07 -8.98
N ASN A 426 -19.25 39.08 -10.16
CA ASN A 426 -20.52 39.77 -10.36
C ASN A 426 -21.74 39.03 -9.78
N VAL A 427 -21.59 37.75 -9.41
CA VAL A 427 -22.64 37.02 -8.68
C VAL A 427 -22.81 37.59 -7.26
N GLY A 428 -21.74 38.12 -6.68
CA GLY A 428 -21.76 38.76 -5.36
C GLY A 428 -21.90 37.76 -4.21
N ASN A 429 -22.67 38.14 -3.18
CA ASN A 429 -22.84 37.36 -1.96
C ASN A 429 -23.79 36.17 -2.17
N ILE A 430 -23.25 34.95 -2.14
CA ILE A 430 -24.03 33.72 -2.37
C ILE A 430 -24.61 33.09 -1.10
N ASN A 431 -24.62 33.82 0.02
CA ASN A 431 -25.22 33.33 1.26
C ASN A 431 -26.73 33.20 1.15
N THR A 432 -27.25 32.12 1.74
CA THR A 432 -28.69 31.86 1.80
C THR A 432 -29.04 31.20 3.13
N THR A 433 -30.29 31.38 3.56
CA THR A 433 -30.87 30.67 4.73
C THR A 433 -31.30 29.25 4.39
N SER A 434 -31.26 28.87 3.10
CA SER A 434 -31.55 27.49 2.69
C SER A 434 -30.49 26.54 3.24
N PRO A 435 -30.86 25.38 3.79
CA PRO A 435 -29.89 24.42 4.30
C PRO A 435 -29.07 23.79 3.17
N LEU A 436 -27.87 23.30 3.53
CA LEU A 436 -27.07 22.44 2.67
C LEU A 436 -27.81 21.11 2.48
N ARG A 437 -27.89 20.60 1.24
CA ARG A 437 -28.54 19.31 0.96
C ARG A 437 -27.74 18.40 0.04
N LEU A 438 -27.79 17.11 0.33
CA LEU A 438 -27.37 16.00 -0.54
C LEU A 438 -28.60 15.37 -1.18
N GLY A 439 -28.55 15.04 -2.46
CA GLY A 439 -29.70 14.53 -3.20
C GLY A 439 -30.60 15.65 -3.75
N SER A 440 -31.87 15.32 -3.98
CA SER A 440 -32.79 16.18 -4.75
C SER A 440 -33.17 17.48 -4.04
N ILE A 441 -33.41 18.52 -4.85
CA ILE A 441 -34.18 19.70 -4.44
C ILE A 441 -35.54 19.67 -5.14
N GLY A 442 -36.63 19.73 -4.36
CA GLY A 442 -37.99 19.68 -4.90
C GLY A 442 -38.23 18.49 -5.83
N ASP A 443 -38.77 18.78 -7.02
CA ASP A 443 -39.18 17.78 -8.01
C ASP A 443 -38.04 17.25 -8.91
N ALA A 444 -36.79 17.65 -8.63
CA ALA A 444 -35.63 17.17 -9.37
C ALA A 444 -35.46 15.64 -9.18
N ASN A 445 -35.50 14.89 -10.29
CA ASN A 445 -35.31 13.44 -10.26
C ASN A 445 -33.81 13.10 -10.19
N VAL A 446 -33.32 12.80 -8.99
CA VAL A 446 -31.95 12.33 -8.78
C VAL A 446 -31.90 10.81 -8.82
N ASN A 447 -30.77 10.24 -9.23
CA ASN A 447 -30.47 8.82 -9.10
C ASN A 447 -28.98 8.64 -8.82
N CYS A 448 -28.58 8.98 -7.59
CA CYS A 448 -27.18 9.03 -7.22
C CYS A 448 -26.92 8.56 -5.80
N MET A 449 -25.69 8.12 -5.57
CA MET A 449 -25.09 7.94 -4.26
C MET A 449 -24.03 9.04 -4.07
N ILE A 450 -24.00 9.67 -2.92
CA ILE A 450 -23.01 10.70 -2.57
C ILE A 450 -22.43 10.35 -1.21
N ASN A 451 -21.11 10.31 -1.13
CA ASN A 451 -20.39 10.06 0.11
C ASN A 451 -19.13 10.92 0.18
N ASP A 452 -18.42 10.83 1.30
CA ASP A 452 -17.11 11.48 1.47
C ASP A 452 -17.13 13.01 1.28
N LEU A 453 -18.21 13.69 1.70
CA LEU A 453 -18.33 15.14 1.58
C LEU A 453 -17.41 15.83 2.58
N ALA A 454 -16.42 16.57 2.09
CA ALA A 454 -15.53 17.42 2.86
C ALA A 454 -15.69 18.90 2.41
N ILE A 455 -15.79 19.81 3.39
CA ILE A 455 -15.81 21.25 3.13
C ILE A 455 -14.66 21.89 3.92
N TYR A 456 -13.82 22.64 3.21
CA TYR A 456 -12.67 23.35 3.77
C TYR A 456 -12.90 24.86 3.76
N ASN A 457 -12.36 25.55 4.77
CA ASN A 457 -12.32 27.01 4.85
C ASN A 457 -11.13 27.66 4.10
N VAL A 458 -10.48 26.91 3.23
CA VAL A 458 -9.31 27.33 2.44
C VAL A 458 -9.48 26.91 0.98
N ALA A 459 -8.85 27.64 0.08
CA ALA A 459 -8.70 27.25 -1.31
C ALA A 459 -7.54 26.25 -1.42
N LEU A 460 -7.84 24.97 -1.69
CA LEU A 460 -6.79 23.97 -1.86
C LEU A 460 -6.00 24.24 -3.15
N PRO A 461 -4.66 24.10 -3.13
CA PRO A 461 -3.85 24.16 -4.34
C PRO A 461 -4.26 23.08 -5.35
N ASP A 462 -4.14 23.37 -6.65
CA ASP A 462 -4.47 22.41 -7.71
C ASP A 462 -3.72 21.08 -7.54
N ALA A 463 -2.45 21.12 -7.12
CA ALA A 463 -1.65 19.93 -6.86
C ALA A 463 -2.24 19.04 -5.75
N GLU A 464 -2.81 19.65 -4.70
CA GLU A 464 -3.46 18.92 -3.61
C GLU A 464 -4.81 18.33 -4.04
N VAL A 465 -5.61 19.10 -4.77
CA VAL A 465 -6.86 18.60 -5.35
C VAL A 465 -6.59 17.39 -6.26
N ILE A 466 -5.58 17.48 -7.12
CA ILE A 466 -5.16 16.37 -7.99
C ILE A 466 -4.69 15.19 -7.14
N ALA A 467 -3.80 15.43 -6.17
CA ALA A 467 -3.20 14.39 -5.34
C ALA A 467 -4.23 13.62 -4.52
N LYS A 468 -5.23 14.32 -3.98
CA LYS A 468 -6.25 13.73 -3.12
C LYS A 468 -7.50 13.29 -3.86
N SER A 469 -7.67 13.63 -5.15
CA SER A 469 -8.87 13.32 -5.93
C SER A 469 -9.36 11.87 -5.85
N ARG A 470 -8.44 10.91 -5.69
CA ARG A 470 -8.75 9.48 -5.57
C ARG A 470 -8.67 8.91 -4.16
N VAL A 471 -8.21 9.69 -3.18
CA VAL A 471 -8.02 9.25 -1.79
C VAL A 471 -9.34 9.28 -1.04
N THR A 472 -9.72 8.15 -0.45
CA THR A 472 -10.88 7.99 0.42
C THR A 472 -10.62 6.84 1.41
N PRO A 473 -10.96 6.98 2.71
CA PRO A 473 -11.42 8.22 3.37
C PRO A 473 -10.27 9.23 3.55
N LEU A 474 -10.64 10.49 3.84
CA LEU A 474 -9.68 11.50 4.29
C LEU A 474 -9.42 11.30 5.79
N THR A 475 -8.15 11.42 6.20
CA THR A 475 -7.72 11.32 7.59
C THR A 475 -6.70 12.42 7.89
N ALA A 476 -6.45 12.70 9.18
CA ALA A 476 -5.45 13.69 9.56
C ALA A 476 -4.04 13.33 9.06
N GLU A 477 -3.75 12.03 8.90
CA GLU A 477 -2.47 11.53 8.39
C GLU A 477 -2.34 11.72 6.88
N ASN A 478 -3.46 11.65 6.14
CA ASN A 478 -3.44 11.66 4.68
C ASN A 478 -3.92 12.99 4.07
N ASP A 479 -4.42 13.94 4.85
CA ASP A 479 -4.88 15.26 4.43
C ASP A 479 -4.15 16.38 5.20
N PRO A 480 -3.17 17.07 4.58
CA PRO A 480 -2.43 18.15 5.25
C PRO A 480 -3.30 19.38 5.57
N TYR A 481 -4.51 19.47 5.00
CA TYR A 481 -5.47 20.54 5.27
C TYR A 481 -6.63 20.07 6.17
N HIS A 482 -6.47 18.94 6.87
CA HIS A 482 -7.50 18.40 7.75
C HIS A 482 -7.96 19.41 8.82
N ASP A 483 -7.04 20.24 9.33
CA ASP A 483 -7.38 21.29 10.30
C ASP A 483 -8.28 22.39 9.70
N ASN A 484 -8.21 22.60 8.38
CA ASN A 484 -9.05 23.53 7.64
C ASN A 484 -10.45 23.01 7.33
N LEU A 485 -10.76 21.75 7.67
CA LEU A 485 -12.12 21.22 7.54
C LEU A 485 -13.09 22.03 8.39
N VAL A 486 -14.18 22.47 7.75
CA VAL A 486 -15.40 22.98 8.39
C VAL A 486 -16.31 21.82 8.81
N GLY A 487 -16.24 20.72 8.06
CA GLY A 487 -16.91 19.46 8.37
C GLY A 487 -16.58 18.40 7.32
N TYR A 488 -16.67 17.14 7.73
CA TYR A 488 -16.42 15.97 6.89
C TYR A 488 -17.42 14.87 7.22
N TRP A 489 -18.23 14.50 6.24
CA TRP A 489 -19.30 13.50 6.33
C TRP A 489 -18.97 12.32 5.42
N PRO A 490 -18.37 11.24 5.95
CA PRO A 490 -18.05 10.05 5.17
C PRO A 490 -19.28 9.37 4.58
N ALA A 491 -20.43 9.40 5.28
CA ALA A 491 -21.68 8.75 4.88
C ALA A 491 -21.51 7.26 4.50
N ASN A 492 -20.72 6.54 5.30
CA ASN A 492 -20.24 5.18 5.02
C ASN A 492 -20.78 4.11 6.00
N GLU A 493 -21.69 4.47 6.92
CA GLU A 493 -22.24 3.57 7.93
C GLU A 493 -23.75 3.78 8.11
N VAL A 494 -24.50 2.69 8.28
CA VAL A 494 -25.95 2.74 8.51
C VAL A 494 -26.23 3.24 9.92
N THR A 495 -26.96 4.36 10.04
CA THR A 495 -27.35 4.92 11.34
C THR A 495 -28.79 4.55 11.71
N THR A 496 -29.04 4.36 13.00
CA THR A 496 -30.39 4.01 13.50
C THR A 496 -31.33 5.20 13.59
N ASP A 497 -30.81 6.43 13.61
CA ASP A 497 -31.58 7.67 13.76
C ASP A 497 -31.70 8.47 12.45
N ASN A 498 -31.35 7.86 11.31
CA ASN A 498 -31.42 8.45 9.97
C ASN A 498 -30.58 9.73 9.82
N LYS A 499 -29.37 9.74 10.39
CA LYS A 499 -28.42 10.85 10.25
C LYS A 499 -27.12 10.45 9.56
N LEU A 500 -26.46 11.44 8.95
CA LEU A 500 -25.08 11.35 8.48
C LEU A 500 -24.23 12.28 9.33
N TYR A 501 -23.31 11.70 10.11
CA TYR A 501 -22.52 12.47 11.07
C TYR A 501 -21.26 13.07 10.45
N ASP A 502 -20.91 14.26 10.94
CA ASP A 502 -19.59 14.83 10.78
C ASP A 502 -18.63 14.10 11.72
N ILE A 503 -17.49 13.65 11.21
CA ILE A 503 -16.49 12.94 12.03
C ILE A 503 -15.43 13.88 12.61
N THR A 504 -15.40 15.15 12.19
CA THR A 504 -14.44 16.14 12.74
C THR A 504 -14.89 16.73 14.06
N GLY A 505 -16.19 16.62 14.39
CA GLY A 505 -16.80 17.26 15.55
C GLY A 505 -17.00 18.77 15.39
N LYS A 506 -16.80 19.32 14.19
CA LYS A 506 -16.89 20.76 13.89
C LYS A 506 -18.25 21.17 13.34
N SER A 507 -19.07 20.23 12.90
CA SER A 507 -20.30 20.55 12.16
C SER A 507 -21.50 19.68 12.54
N ALA A 508 -22.68 20.14 12.14
CA ALA A 508 -23.94 19.45 12.39
C ALA A 508 -24.08 18.21 11.48
N PRO A 509 -24.82 17.16 11.90
CA PRO A 509 -25.16 16.06 11.02
C PRO A 509 -26.16 16.49 9.93
N PHE A 510 -26.24 15.71 8.86
CA PHE A 510 -27.37 15.76 7.94
C PHE A 510 -28.48 14.83 8.41
N SER A 511 -29.73 15.30 8.37
CA SER A 511 -30.93 14.50 8.59
C SER A 511 -31.45 13.96 7.25
N LEU A 512 -31.55 12.63 7.11
CA LEU A 512 -32.11 11.96 5.93
C LEU A 512 -33.64 12.17 5.87
N LYS A 513 -34.14 12.53 4.69
CA LYS A 513 -35.56 12.81 4.42
C LYS A 513 -36.06 12.04 3.20
N GLY A 514 -37.28 11.53 3.30
CA GLY A 514 -37.92 10.73 2.26
C GLY A 514 -37.61 9.23 2.38
N SER A 515 -37.81 8.48 1.30
CA SER A 515 -37.59 7.04 1.20
C SER A 515 -36.15 6.74 0.75
N ILE A 516 -35.18 7.07 1.60
CA ILE A 516 -33.76 6.84 1.31
C ILE A 516 -33.37 5.41 1.67
N ASN A 517 -32.77 4.70 0.72
CA ASN A 517 -32.28 3.34 0.92
C ASN A 517 -30.76 3.36 1.10
N TRP A 518 -30.29 2.76 2.19
CA TRP A 518 -28.88 2.41 2.33
C TRP A 518 -28.54 1.30 1.33
N THR A 519 -27.52 1.54 0.52
CA THR A 519 -27.09 0.62 -0.54
C THR A 519 -25.63 0.24 -0.30
N SER A 520 -25.38 -1.07 -0.19
CA SER A 520 -24.03 -1.62 -0.23
C SER A 520 -23.56 -1.74 -1.67
N PHE A 521 -22.29 -1.43 -1.92
CA PHE A 521 -21.69 -1.48 -3.23
C PHE A 521 -20.30 -2.12 -3.18
N ALA A 522 -19.89 -2.71 -4.31
CA ALA A 522 -18.58 -3.27 -4.57
C ALA A 522 -18.25 -3.01 -6.05
N ASP A 523 -18.04 -1.75 -6.38
CA ASP A 523 -17.94 -1.27 -7.76
C ASP A 523 -16.48 -1.15 -8.19
N ILE A 524 -16.12 -1.72 -9.35
CA ILE A 524 -14.84 -1.42 -9.99
C ILE A 524 -14.94 -0.02 -10.58
N SER A 525 -14.37 0.97 -9.90
CA SER A 525 -14.26 2.33 -10.44
C SER A 525 -12.79 2.72 -10.56
N PRO A 526 -12.26 2.95 -11.78
CA PRO A 526 -10.91 3.43 -11.92
C PRO A 526 -10.77 4.83 -11.30
N ASN A 527 -11.84 5.61 -11.17
CA ASN A 527 -11.77 7.03 -10.85
C ASN A 527 -11.69 7.33 -9.34
N ILE A 528 -11.80 6.31 -8.48
CA ILE A 528 -11.53 6.38 -7.05
C ILE A 528 -10.57 5.26 -6.69
N SER A 529 -9.54 5.55 -5.90
CA SER A 529 -8.64 4.52 -5.36
C SER A 529 -8.89 4.42 -3.86
N PRO A 530 -9.78 3.54 -3.39
CA PRO A 530 -9.88 3.31 -1.96
C PRO A 530 -8.54 2.82 -1.39
N ALA A 531 -8.38 2.91 -0.06
CA ALA A 531 -7.43 2.02 0.63
C ALA A 531 -7.62 0.59 0.09
N ILE A 532 -6.53 -0.15 -0.14
CA ILE A 532 -6.69 -1.53 -0.60
C ILE A 532 -7.56 -2.27 0.40
N SER A 533 -8.53 -3.04 -0.10
CA SER A 533 -9.32 -3.87 0.82
C SER A 533 -8.36 -4.78 1.59
N PRO A 534 -8.62 -5.08 2.88
CA PRO A 534 -7.81 -6.05 3.61
C PRO A 534 -7.66 -7.40 2.88
N ALA A 535 -8.62 -7.76 2.03
CA ALA A 535 -8.55 -8.94 1.17
C ALA A 535 -7.48 -8.84 0.07
N ALA A 536 -7.32 -7.66 -0.55
CA ALA A 536 -6.30 -7.41 -1.56
C ALA A 536 -4.89 -7.36 -0.96
N PHE A 537 -4.74 -6.78 0.24
CA PHE A 537 -3.49 -6.83 0.99
C PHE A 537 -3.09 -8.28 1.26
N ARG A 538 -4.01 -9.08 1.82
CA ARG A 538 -3.79 -10.51 2.17
C ARG A 538 -3.73 -11.47 0.99
N ALA A 539 -3.78 -10.97 -0.25
CA ALA A 539 -3.69 -11.79 -1.46
C ALA A 539 -2.25 -12.25 -1.74
N VAL A 540 -1.26 -11.47 -1.29
CA VAL A 540 0.17 -11.79 -1.38
C VAL A 540 0.82 -11.79 0.00
N PRO A 541 1.93 -12.50 0.21
CA PRO A 541 2.74 -12.34 1.41
C PRO A 541 3.17 -10.90 1.64
N ASN A 542 3.01 -10.41 2.87
CA ASN A 542 3.45 -9.09 3.33
C ASN A 542 4.34 -9.23 4.56
N THR A 543 5.04 -8.17 4.94
CA THR A 543 6.01 -8.23 6.05
C THR A 543 5.36 -8.63 7.39
N VAL A 544 4.12 -8.20 7.63
CA VAL A 544 3.33 -8.57 8.82
C VAL A 544 2.98 -10.06 8.89
N ASP A 545 3.07 -10.80 7.78
CA ASP A 545 2.82 -12.25 7.72
C ASP A 545 4.00 -13.06 8.29
N ILE A 546 5.22 -12.50 8.27
CA ILE A 546 6.46 -13.21 8.62
C ILE A 546 6.45 -13.76 10.05
N PRO A 547 6.08 -12.98 11.09
CA PRO A 547 5.99 -13.52 12.45
C PRO A 547 5.01 -14.69 12.57
N THR A 548 3.86 -14.61 11.89
CA THR A 548 2.86 -15.69 11.89
C THR A 548 3.41 -16.98 11.28
N MET A 549 4.16 -16.86 10.17
CA MET A 549 4.88 -17.99 9.57
C MET A 549 5.93 -18.59 10.51
N ILE A 550 6.74 -17.74 11.15
CA ILE A 550 7.79 -18.15 12.10
C ILE A 550 7.21 -18.86 13.32
N TYR A 551 6.20 -18.28 13.97
CA TYR A 551 5.55 -18.89 15.14
C TYR A 551 4.95 -20.24 14.79
N SER A 552 4.21 -20.31 13.68
CA SER A 552 3.61 -21.57 13.23
C SER A 552 4.67 -22.62 12.94
N TRP A 553 5.78 -22.25 12.29
CA TRP A 553 6.88 -23.18 12.00
C TRP A 553 7.57 -23.71 13.27
N MET A 554 7.75 -22.85 14.27
CA MET A 554 8.36 -23.20 15.55
C MET A 554 7.39 -23.92 16.50
N ASN A 555 6.20 -24.32 16.04
CA ASN A 555 5.13 -24.89 16.85
C ASN A 555 4.79 -24.01 18.06
N ILE A 556 4.66 -22.70 17.83
CA ILE A 556 4.16 -21.73 18.79
C ILE A 556 2.70 -21.45 18.42
N THR A 557 1.80 -21.65 19.39
CA THR A 557 0.37 -21.34 19.19
C THR A 557 0.19 -19.83 19.17
N VAL A 558 -0.53 -19.32 18.16
CA VAL A 558 -0.83 -17.89 18.01
C VAL A 558 -2.24 -17.63 18.55
N PRO A 559 -2.42 -17.19 19.81
CA PRO A 559 -3.73 -16.83 20.32
C PRO A 559 -4.25 -15.54 19.68
N GLN A 560 -5.57 -15.45 19.49
CA GLN A 560 -6.23 -14.28 18.89
C GLN A 560 -5.91 -12.97 19.62
N GLN A 561 -5.72 -13.03 20.95
CA GLN A 561 -5.38 -11.88 21.80
C GLN A 561 -4.06 -11.19 21.45
N TRP A 562 -3.18 -11.84 20.68
CA TRP A 562 -1.95 -11.22 20.20
C TRP A 562 -2.18 -10.19 19.10
N GLY A 563 -3.39 -10.13 18.53
CA GLY A 563 -3.78 -9.12 17.56
C GLY A 563 -2.96 -9.12 16.27
N LEU A 564 -2.28 -10.23 15.95
CA LEU A 564 -1.44 -10.31 14.75
C LEU A 564 -2.26 -10.04 13.49
N MET A 565 -1.72 -9.18 12.64
CA MET A 565 -2.37 -8.78 11.40
C MET A 565 -2.08 -9.77 10.26
N GLY A 566 -0.97 -10.49 10.38
CA GLY A 566 -0.48 -11.44 9.40
C GLY A 566 -1.34 -12.68 9.20
N LYS A 567 -1.19 -13.31 8.03
CA LYS A 567 -1.82 -14.56 7.60
C LYS A 567 -0.77 -15.68 7.53
N TYR A 568 -1.20 -16.90 7.87
CA TYR A 568 -0.41 -18.10 7.64
C TYR A 568 -0.57 -18.59 6.19
N TYR A 569 0.54 -18.89 5.52
CA TYR A 569 0.56 -19.49 4.18
C TYR A 569 0.87 -20.98 4.31
N VAL A 570 -0.07 -21.82 3.86
CA VAL A 570 0.06 -23.28 3.92
C VAL A 570 1.03 -23.73 2.83
N PRO A 571 2.19 -24.33 3.18
CA PRO A 571 3.13 -24.83 2.19
C PRO A 571 2.59 -26.07 1.48
N SER A 572 2.69 -26.09 0.16
CA SER A 572 2.53 -27.30 -0.63
C SER A 572 3.81 -28.14 -0.52
N ILE A 573 3.68 -29.41 -0.11
CA ILE A 573 4.80 -30.33 0.09
C ILE A 573 4.56 -31.56 -0.79
N ASN A 574 5.53 -31.92 -1.62
CA ASN A 574 5.58 -33.23 -2.25
C ASN A 574 6.58 -34.10 -1.47
N LEU A 575 6.05 -35.02 -0.64
CA LEU A 575 6.88 -36.10 -0.11
C LEU A 575 7.06 -37.15 -1.21
N PRO A 576 8.25 -37.77 -1.33
CA PRO A 576 8.41 -38.96 -2.16
C PRO A 576 7.30 -39.95 -1.81
N ARG A 577 6.53 -40.40 -2.79
CA ARG A 577 5.65 -41.56 -2.60
C ARG A 577 6.57 -42.77 -2.60
N ASP A 578 6.53 -43.55 -1.52
CA ASP A 578 7.23 -44.82 -1.38
C ASP A 578 6.91 -45.79 -2.54
#